data_AF-A0A6N3F877-F1
#
_entry.id   AF-A0A6N3F877-F1
#
_cell.length_a   1.000
_cell.length_b   1.000
_cell.length_c   1.000
_cell.angle_alpha   90.00
_cell.angle_beta   90.00
_cell.angle_gamma   90.00
#
_symmetry.space_group_name_H-M   'P 1'
#
loop_
_entity.id
_entity.type
_entity.pdbx_description
1 polymer ?
#
loop_
_entity_poly.entity_id
_entity_poly.type
_entity_poly.pdbx_seq_one_letter_code
_entity_poly.pdbx_strand_id
1 'polypeptide(L)'
;MMYRAYAENVLRDESMHDRLAPGTGCGDTAAFCRMLKEKGVQPRAFGVEVISDSILARGVEEAARFNFENTKKCWKVPGRRF
;
A
#
# COMPACT_ATOMS: atom_id res chain seq x y z
N MET A 1 6.40 -31.13 -13.27
CA MET A 1 5.59 -29.94 -12.96
C MET A 1 5.90 -29.53 -11.53
N MET A 2 6.64 -28.45 -11.31
CA MET A 2 6.88 -27.91 -9.97
C MET A 2 5.59 -27.19 -9.52
N TYR A 3 4.82 -27.81 -8.63
CA TYR A 3 3.62 -27.18 -8.06
C TYR A 3 4.06 -26.02 -7.17
N ARG A 4 3.69 -24.79 -7.52
CA ARG A 4 3.87 -23.65 -6.63
C ARG A 4 2.79 -23.72 -5.56
N ALA A 5 3.18 -24.15 -4.36
CA ALA A 5 2.28 -24.18 -3.22
C ALA A 5 1.69 -22.79 -3.01
N TYR A 6 0.38 -22.77 -3.01
CA TYR A 6 -0.44 -21.63 -2.68
C TYR A 6 -0.17 -21.22 -1.22
N ALA A 7 -0.02 -19.92 -0.94
CA ALA A 7 -0.01 -19.38 0.44
C ALA A 7 -1.15 -19.96 1.31
N GLU A 8 -0.96 -19.98 2.63
CA GLU A 8 -2.01 -20.38 3.56
C GLU A 8 -3.25 -19.50 3.41
N ASN A 9 -4.43 -20.05 3.70
CA ASN A 9 -5.70 -19.36 3.49
C ASN A 9 -5.77 -18.04 4.25
N VAL A 10 -5.29 -18.00 5.51
CA VAL A 10 -5.27 -16.77 6.31
C VAL A 10 -4.51 -15.62 5.62
N LEU A 11 -3.38 -15.94 4.97
CA LEU A 11 -2.57 -14.93 4.28
C LEU A 11 -3.21 -14.47 2.97
N ARG A 12 -3.96 -15.37 2.30
CA ARG A 12 -4.76 -14.97 1.13
C ARG A 12 -5.87 -14.02 1.54
N ASP A 13 -6.61 -14.40 2.58
CA ASP A 13 -7.77 -13.66 3.03
C ASP A 13 -7.33 -12.27 3.49
N GLU A 14 -6.26 -12.17 4.27
CA GLU A 14 -5.66 -10.87 4.65
C GLU A 14 -5.26 -10.05 3.41
N SER A 15 -4.55 -10.65 2.45
CA SER A 15 -4.08 -9.95 1.26
C SER A 15 -5.21 -9.40 0.38
N MET A 16 -6.36 -10.07 0.37
CA MET A 16 -7.50 -9.80 -0.51
C MET A 16 -8.66 -9.07 0.17
N HIS A 17 -8.69 -8.97 1.50
CA HIS A 17 -9.83 -8.40 2.22
C HIS A 17 -9.46 -7.42 3.34
N ASP A 18 -8.22 -7.44 3.85
CA ASP A 18 -7.89 -6.71 5.08
C ASP A 18 -6.53 -5.98 5.05
N ARG A 19 -6.17 -5.43 3.88
CA ARG A 19 -5.00 -4.53 3.82
C ARG A 19 -5.27 -3.23 4.58
N LEU A 20 -4.24 -2.74 5.25
CA LEU A 20 -4.26 -1.44 5.93
C LEU A 20 -3.77 -0.32 5.00
N ALA A 21 -4.26 0.89 5.23
CA ALA A 21 -3.79 2.06 4.52
C ALA A 21 -2.29 2.33 4.80
N PRO A 22 -1.56 2.97 3.87
CA PRO A 22 -0.15 3.30 4.07
C PRO A 22 0.13 4.00 5.41
N GLY A 23 1.08 3.46 6.18
CA GLY A 23 1.46 4.04 7.47
C GLY A 23 0.48 3.86 8.62
N THR A 24 -0.61 3.09 8.46
CA THR A 24 -1.53 2.76 9.56
C THR A 24 -1.35 1.34 10.11
N GLY A 25 -0.51 0.53 9.47
CA GLY A 25 -0.18 -0.84 9.90
C GLY A 25 1.27 -1.00 10.38
N CYS A 26 1.71 -2.25 10.57
CA CYS A 26 3.01 -2.58 11.14
C CYS A 26 4.17 -2.66 10.11
N GLY A 27 3.90 -2.50 8.82
CA GLY A 27 4.87 -2.74 7.75
C GLY A 27 5.83 -1.58 7.41
N ASP A 28 5.84 -0.50 8.20
CA ASP A 28 6.67 0.71 8.00
C ASP A 28 6.78 1.18 6.52
N THR A 29 5.64 1.56 5.95
CA THR A 29 5.57 2.02 4.56
C THR A 29 6.48 3.23 4.29
N ALA A 30 6.73 4.08 5.31
CA ALA A 30 7.60 5.24 5.16
C ALA A 30 9.07 4.84 4.99
N ALA A 31 9.57 3.88 5.77
CA ALA A 31 10.92 3.35 5.59
C ALA A 31 11.08 2.63 4.26
N PHE A 32 10.08 1.85 3.82
CA PHE A 32 10.08 1.21 2.50
C PHE A 32 10.24 2.23 1.36
N CYS A 33 9.44 3.30 1.38
CA CYS A 33 9.54 4.39 0.40
C CYS A 33 10.91 5.08 0.41
N ARG A 34 11.47 5.31 1.61
CA ARG A 34 12.80 5.90 1.78
C ARG A 34 13.88 5.02 1.17
N MET A 35 13.84 3.72 1.45
CA MET A 35 14.78 2.73 0.91
C MET A 35 14.78 2.74 -0.62
N LEU A 36 13.61 2.74 -1.27
CA LEU A 36 13.51 2.80 -2.73
C LEU A 36 14.16 4.08 -3.30
N LYS A 37 13.94 5.22 -2.64
CA LYS A 37 14.53 6.49 -3.02
C LYS A 37 16.04 6.48 -2.88
N GLU A 38 16.56 6.02 -1.74
CA GLU A 38 18.00 5.93 -1.46
C GLU A 38 18.71 5.00 -2.45
N LYS A 39 18.02 3.94 -2.91
CA LYS A 39 18.53 3.07 -3.96
C LYS A 39 18.49 3.69 -5.37
N GLY A 40 17.86 4.85 -5.53
CA GLY A 40 17.74 5.56 -6.82
C GLY A 40 16.67 4.98 -7.75
N VAL A 41 15.69 4.24 -7.22
CA VAL A 41 14.61 3.68 -8.03
C VAL A 41 13.74 4.80 -8.60
N GLN A 42 13.49 4.79 -9.91
CA GLN A 42 12.63 5.74 -10.61
C GLN A 42 11.43 5.00 -11.21
N PRO A 43 10.40 4.70 -10.40
CA PRO A 43 9.23 3.98 -10.90
C PRO A 43 8.43 4.87 -11.84
N ARG A 44 7.84 4.27 -12.88
CA ARG A 44 6.94 4.97 -13.81
C ARG A 44 5.61 5.37 -13.16
N ALA A 45 5.19 4.63 -12.13
CA ALA A 45 3.99 4.87 -11.36
C ALA A 45 4.21 4.43 -9.91
N PHE A 46 3.55 5.10 -8.98
CA PHE A 46 3.48 4.71 -7.58
C PHE A 46 2.03 4.33 -7.26
N GLY A 47 1.74 3.03 -7.26
CA GLY A 47 0.40 2.51 -7.00
C GLY A 47 0.09 2.46 -5.50
N VAL A 48 -1.17 2.74 -5.15
CA VAL A 48 -1.70 2.55 -3.80
C VAL A 48 -2.76 1.46 -3.86
N GLU A 49 -2.36 0.22 -3.57
CA GLU A 49 -3.22 -0.96 -3.65
C GLU A 49 -3.64 -1.42 -2.24
N VAL A 50 -4.75 -0.87 -1.77
CA VAL A 50 -5.37 -1.22 -0.48
C VAL A 50 -6.65 -2.01 -0.76
N ILE A 51 -6.53 -3.34 -0.80
CA ILE A 51 -7.66 -4.25 -0.92
C ILE A 51 -8.24 -4.48 0.48
N SER A 52 -9.34 -3.81 0.78
CA SER A 52 -9.91 -3.79 2.13
C SER A 52 -11.42 -3.62 2.08
N ASP A 53 -12.14 -4.62 2.59
CA ASP A 53 -13.60 -4.62 2.66
C ASP A 53 -14.07 -3.49 3.59
N SER A 54 -13.38 -3.29 4.72
CA SER A 54 -13.75 -2.28 5.72
C SER A 54 -13.52 -0.84 5.26
N ILE A 55 -12.50 -0.59 4.43
CA ILE A 55 -12.26 0.73 3.85
C ILE A 55 -13.23 0.98 2.70
N LEU A 56 -13.45 -0.01 1.82
CA LEU A 56 -14.36 0.12 0.69
C LEU A 56 -15.82 0.32 1.13
N ALA A 57 -16.24 -0.31 2.23
CA ALA A 57 -17.57 -0.15 2.82
C ALA A 57 -17.92 1.31 3.20
N ARG A 58 -16.92 2.20 3.31
CA ARG A 58 -17.11 3.64 3.55
C ARG A 58 -17.53 4.41 2.30
N GLY A 59 -17.51 3.77 1.13
CA GLY A 59 -17.78 4.37 -0.17
C GLY A 59 -16.50 4.60 -0.98
N VAL A 60 -16.62 4.51 -2.31
CA VAL A 60 -15.48 4.58 -3.25
C VAL A 60 -14.70 5.89 -3.11
N GLU A 61 -15.40 7.02 -3.04
CA GLU A 61 -14.77 8.34 -2.90
C GLU A 61 -14.03 8.49 -1.58
N GLU A 62 -14.65 8.05 -0.47
CA GLU A 62 -14.03 8.09 0.85
C GLU A 62 -12.81 7.18 0.94
N ALA A 63 -12.91 5.97 0.39
CA ALA A 63 -11.81 5.02 0.31
C ALA A 63 -10.62 5.61 -0.47
N ALA A 64 -10.88 6.20 -1.64
CA ALA A 64 -9.86 6.85 -2.46
C ALA A 64 -9.19 8.01 -1.70
N ARG A 65 -9.98 8.90 -1.09
CA ARG A 65 -9.48 10.03 -0.30
C ARG A 65 -8.64 9.56 0.89
N PHE A 66 -9.15 8.60 1.66
CA PHE A 66 -8.47 8.06 2.84
C PHE A 66 -7.12 7.42 2.48
N ASN A 67 -7.07 6.62 1.41
CA ASN A 67 -5.84 5.97 0.96
C ASN A 67 -4.82 7.00 0.42
N PHE A 68 -5.28 8.00 -0.32
CA PHE A 68 -4.42 9.07 -0.85
C PHE A 68 -3.80 9.92 0.27
N GLU A 69 -4.62 10.38 1.23
CA GLU A 69 -4.13 11.23 2.33
C GLU A 69 -3.15 10.51 3.25
N ASN A 70 -3.33 9.21 3.47
CA ASN A 70 -2.34 8.42 4.21
C ASN A 70 -1.06 8.19 3.41
N THR A 71 -1.15 7.95 2.10
CA THR A 71 0.02 7.82 1.21
C THR A 71 0.90 9.08 1.25
N LYS A 72 0.30 10.27 1.18
CA LYS A 72 1.01 11.56 1.26
C LYS A 72 1.83 11.72 2.54
N LYS A 73 1.39 11.14 3.66
CA LYS A 73 2.13 11.20 4.94
C LYS A 73 3.40 10.34 4.90
N CYS A 74 3.35 9.20 4.23
CA CYS A 74 4.47 8.27 4.10
C CYS A 74 5.50 8.73 3.07
N TRP A 75 5.06 9.41 2.00
CA TRP A 75 5.94 9.88 0.93
C TRP A 75 6.19 11.38 1.04
N LYS A 76 7.27 11.73 1.73
CA LYS A 76 7.76 13.11 1.83
C LYS A 76 9.02 13.25 0.97
N VAL A 77 8.85 13.65 -0.29
CA VAL A 77 9.98 13.94 -1.18
C VAL A 77 10.12 15.45 -1.36
N PRO A 78 11.21 16.07 -0.87
CA PRO A 78 11.53 17.45 -1.22
C PRO A 78 11.69 17.58 -2.75
N GLY A 79 11.06 18.60 -3.35
CA GLY A 79 11.26 18.95 -4.76
C GLY A 79 10.47 18.13 -5.80
N ARG A 80 9.62 17.19 -5.38
CA ARG A 80 8.67 16.51 -6.28
C ARG A 80 7.28 16.51 -5.65
N ARG A 81 6.33 17.20 -6.31
CA ARG A 81 4.91 17.09 -5.99
C ARG A 81 4.41 15.71 -6.43
N PHE A 82 3.47 15.16 -5.67
CA PHE A 82 2.52 14.20 -6.22
C PHE A 82 1.62 14.91 -7.23
#